data_AF-A0A8S9KZQ8-F1
#
_entry.id   AF-A0A8S9KZQ8-F1
#
_cell.length_a   1.000
_cell.length_b   1.000
_cell.length_c   1.000
_cell.angle_alpha   90.00
_cell.angle_beta   90.00
_cell.angle_gamma   90.00
#
_symmetry.space_group_name_H-M   'P 1'
#
loop_
_entity.id
_entity.type
_entity.pdbx_description
1 polymer ?
#
loop_
_entity_poly.entity_id
_entity_poly.type
_entity_poly.pdbx_seq_one_letter_code
_entity_poly.pdbx_strand_id
1 'polypeptide(L)'
;MGLLPKGVEEFNVDMETGQFSVYLNRSCEAKYESEIHYEANITGTIGYGSIGGLSGIKAHDLFLWFPVKGIRVDIPSSGVIYFDVGVVRKQYSMSVFETPKDCVAVENEADFRGDNKIQSSMLQFYEVDQSVGRNIV
;
A
#
# COMPACT_ATOMS: atom_id res chain seq x y z
N MET A 1 4.21 3.02 -13.28
CA MET A 1 2.77 3.34 -13.34
C MET A 1 2.02 2.08 -12.98
N GLY A 2 1.31 2.04 -11.85
CA GLY A 2 0.58 0.82 -11.44
C GLY A 2 0.13 0.81 -9.97
N LEU A 3 -0.83 -0.07 -9.67
CA LEU A 3 -1.44 -0.24 -8.34
C LEU A 3 -0.59 -1.04 -7.36
N LEU A 4 0.44 -1.74 -7.87
CA LEU A 4 1.35 -2.55 -7.07
C LEU A 4 2.55 -1.70 -6.63
N PRO A 5 3.01 -1.86 -5.39
CA PRO A 5 4.17 -1.14 -4.87
C PRO A 5 5.46 -1.69 -5.48
N LYS A 6 6.58 -1.01 -5.24
CA LYS A 6 7.90 -1.55 -5.59
C LYS A 6 8.21 -2.79 -4.75
N GLY A 7 8.96 -3.74 -5.31
CA GLY A 7 9.41 -4.95 -4.60
C GLY A 7 8.64 -6.23 -4.93
N VAL A 8 7.86 -6.24 -6.03
CA VAL A 8 7.28 -7.46 -6.59
C VAL A 8 8.40 -8.37 -7.08
N GLU A 9 8.46 -9.59 -6.55
CA GLU A 9 9.43 -10.61 -6.95
C GLU A 9 8.86 -11.50 -8.06
N GLU A 10 7.58 -11.87 -7.94
CA GLU A 10 6.91 -12.73 -8.91
C GLU A 10 5.51 -12.20 -9.24
N PHE A 11 5.15 -12.28 -10.52
CA PHE A 11 3.84 -11.94 -11.03
C PHE A 11 3.38 -13.03 -12.00
N ASN A 12 2.25 -13.64 -11.70
CA ASN A 12 1.64 -14.67 -12.54
C ASN A 12 0.21 -14.27 -12.90
N VAL A 13 -0.19 -14.51 -14.14
CA VAL A 13 -1.54 -14.27 -14.63
C VAL A 13 -1.97 -15.40 -15.54
N ASP A 14 -3.13 -15.98 -15.23
CA ASP A 14 -3.83 -16.89 -16.10
C ASP A 14 -4.66 -16.08 -17.10
N MET A 15 -4.27 -16.17 -18.38
CA MET A 15 -4.90 -15.42 -19.46
C MET A 15 -6.29 -15.95 -19.84
N GLU A 16 -6.64 -17.19 -19.48
CA GLU A 16 -7.96 -17.77 -19.75
C GLU A 16 -8.96 -17.36 -18.68
N THR A 17 -8.56 -17.42 -17.40
CA THR A 17 -9.46 -17.11 -16.27
C THR A 17 -9.36 -15.67 -15.77
N GLY A 18 -8.28 -14.96 -16.12
CA GLY A 18 -7.97 -13.62 -15.61
C GLY A 18 -7.45 -13.63 -14.16
N GLN A 19 -7.28 -14.80 -13.54
CA GLN A 19 -6.74 -14.90 -12.19
C GLN A 19 -5.26 -14.51 -12.17
N PHE A 20 -4.86 -13.73 -11.18
CA PHE A 20 -3.48 -13.33 -10.99
C PHE A 20 -3.03 -13.58 -9.55
N SER A 21 -1.73 -13.79 -9.41
CA SER A 21 -1.05 -13.84 -8.11
C SER A 21 0.23 -13.03 -8.17
N VAL A 22 0.49 -12.28 -7.12
CA VAL A 22 1.68 -11.46 -6.94
C VAL A 22 2.36 -11.89 -5.66
N TYR A 23 3.67 -12.12 -5.73
CA TYR A 23 4.49 -12.42 -4.58
C TYR A 23 5.44 -11.25 -4.28
N LEU A 24 5.40 -10.80 -3.04
CA LEU A 24 6.32 -9.85 -2.44
C LEU A 24 7.17 -10.62 -1.42
N ASN A 25 8.44 -10.24 -1.27
CA ASN A 25 9.34 -10.86 -0.30
C ASN A 25 8.76 -10.88 1.13
N ARG A 26 8.12 -9.76 1.52
CA ARG A 26 7.52 -9.54 2.84
C ARG A 26 6.30 -8.62 2.75
N SER A 27 5.42 -8.71 3.73
CA SER A 27 4.30 -7.78 3.87
C SER A 27 4.82 -6.35 4.12
N CYS A 28 4.16 -5.37 3.50
CA CYS A 28 4.62 -4.00 3.52
C CYS A 28 3.47 -3.00 3.37
N GLU A 29 3.73 -1.76 3.78
CA GLU A 29 2.78 -0.66 3.72
C GLU A 29 3.32 0.42 2.78
N ALA A 30 2.43 0.95 1.95
CA ALA A 30 2.70 2.06 1.06
C ALA A 30 1.78 3.23 1.38
N LYS A 31 2.36 4.42 1.47
CA LYS A 31 1.64 5.65 1.77
C LYS A 31 1.26 6.38 0.48
N TYR A 32 -0.03 6.36 0.18
CA TYR A 32 -0.67 7.13 -0.89
C TYR A 32 -1.46 8.29 -0.27
N GLU A 33 -2.68 8.57 -0.76
CA GLU A 33 -3.63 9.44 -0.05
C GLU A 33 -4.07 8.82 1.28
N SER A 34 -4.14 7.49 1.33
CA SER A 34 -4.26 6.69 2.55
C SER A 34 -3.13 5.67 2.62
N GLU A 35 -2.97 5.04 3.78
CA GLU A 35 -2.05 3.90 3.94
C GLU A 35 -2.71 2.63 3.37
N ILE A 36 -1.94 1.89 2.57
CA ILE A 36 -2.35 0.63 1.97
C ILE A 36 -1.35 -0.44 2.41
N HIS A 37 -1.87 -1.46 3.06
CA HIS A 37 -1.11 -2.63 3.49
C HIS A 37 -1.23 -3.74 2.45
N TYR A 38 -0.08 -4.25 2.03
CA TYR A 38 0.09 -5.35 1.10
C TYR A 38 0.68 -6.54 1.85
N GLU A 39 0.00 -7.68 1.76
CA GLU A 39 0.53 -8.96 2.26
C GLU A 39 1.55 -9.54 1.27
N ALA A 40 2.42 -10.43 1.74
CA ALA A 40 3.42 -11.09 0.90
C ALA A 40 2.82 -11.81 -0.32
N ASN A 41 1.59 -12.31 -0.22
CA ASN A 41 0.88 -12.95 -1.31
C ASN A 41 -0.42 -12.19 -1.60
N ILE A 42 -0.54 -11.68 -2.81
CA ILE A 42 -1.72 -10.96 -3.29
C ILE A 42 -2.34 -11.78 -4.41
N THR A 43 -3.65 -11.96 -4.35
CA THR A 43 -4.39 -12.67 -5.40
C THR A 43 -5.63 -11.91 -5.81
N GLY A 44 -6.11 -12.17 -7.02
CA GLY A 44 -7.39 -11.65 -7.49
C GLY A 44 -7.69 -12.07 -8.91
N THR A 45 -8.72 -11.48 -9.50
CA THR A 45 -9.15 -11.72 -10.88
C THR A 45 -9.26 -10.40 -11.63
N ILE A 46 -8.47 -10.25 -12.68
CA ILE A 46 -8.49 -9.08 -13.56
C ILE A 46 -9.60 -9.27 -14.60
N GLY A 47 -10.43 -8.24 -14.72
CA GLY A 47 -11.42 -8.10 -15.77
C GLY A 47 -11.33 -6.74 -16.44
N TYR A 48 -12.18 -6.51 -17.44
CA TYR A 48 -12.23 -5.23 -18.12
C TYR A 48 -12.70 -4.12 -17.15
N GLY A 49 -11.84 -3.13 -16.90
CA GLY A 49 -12.12 -2.00 -16.02
C GLY A 49 -12.28 -2.36 -14.54
N SER A 50 -11.95 -3.59 -14.12
CA SER A 50 -12.10 -4.01 -12.73
C SER A 50 -11.18 -5.15 -12.33
N ILE A 51 -10.90 -5.22 -11.04
CA ILE A 51 -10.25 -6.33 -10.36
C ILE A 51 -11.22 -6.81 -9.29
N GLY A 52 -11.60 -8.08 -9.33
CA GLY A 52 -12.47 -8.72 -8.35
C GLY A 52 -11.74 -9.77 -7.54
N GLY A 53 -12.39 -10.25 -6.47
CA GLY A 53 -11.86 -11.35 -5.64
C GLY A 53 -10.50 -11.05 -5.01
N LEU A 54 -10.21 -9.77 -4.76
CA LEU A 54 -8.90 -9.34 -4.32
C LEU A 54 -8.65 -9.80 -2.87
N SER A 55 -7.46 -10.34 -2.63
CA SER A 55 -6.96 -10.77 -1.31
C SER A 55 -5.53 -10.31 -1.12
N GLY A 56 -5.14 -10.11 0.14
CA GLY A 56 -3.79 -9.64 0.50
C GLY A 56 -3.61 -8.13 0.42
N ILE A 57 -4.69 -7.35 0.26
CA ILE A 57 -4.64 -5.88 0.27
C ILE A 57 -5.63 -5.33 1.29
N LYS A 58 -5.17 -4.41 2.15
CA LYS A 58 -6.01 -3.69 3.12
C LYS A 58 -5.77 -2.20 2.99
N ALA A 59 -6.84 -1.41 3.06
CA ALA A 59 -6.77 0.05 3.07
C ALA A 59 -7.06 0.56 4.49
N HIS A 60 -6.29 1.54 4.94
CA HIS A 60 -6.51 2.19 6.23
C HIS A 60 -7.60 3.27 6.10
N ASP A 61 -8.58 3.23 7.00
CA ASP A 61 -9.62 4.24 7.11
C ASP A 61 -10.05 4.46 8.56
N LEU A 62 -10.15 5.72 8.99
CA LEU A 62 -10.64 6.13 10.32
C LEU A 62 -10.19 5.17 11.45
N PHE A 63 -8.89 4.85 11.51
CA PHE A 63 -8.22 3.99 12.51
C PHE A 63 -8.32 2.46 12.31
N LEU A 64 -8.97 1.97 11.25
CA LEU A 64 -9.13 0.53 11.00
C LEU A 64 -8.59 0.13 9.62
N TRP A 65 -8.09 -1.10 9.54
CA TRP A 65 -7.68 -1.72 8.29
C TRP A 65 -8.84 -2.50 7.68
N PHE A 66 -9.25 -2.10 6.48
CA PHE A 66 -10.34 -2.75 5.77
C PHE A 66 -9.81 -3.55 4.58
N PRO A 67 -10.22 -4.83 4.44
CA PRO A 67 -9.81 -5.64 3.29
C PRO A 67 -10.40 -5.08 2.00
N VAL A 68 -9.54 -4.90 1.00
CA VAL A 68 -9.96 -4.48 -0.34
C VAL A 68 -10.41 -5.71 -1.11
N LYS A 69 -11.68 -5.79 -1.47
CA LYS A 69 -12.30 -6.92 -2.18
C LYS A 69 -12.28 -6.75 -3.69
N GLY A 70 -12.17 -5.52 -4.16
CA GLY A 70 -12.07 -5.23 -5.58
C GLY A 70 -11.67 -3.80 -5.86
N ILE A 71 -11.22 -3.55 -7.08
CA ILE A 71 -10.81 -2.25 -7.59
C ILE A 71 -11.52 -2.02 -8.91
N ARG A 72 -12.11 -0.85 -9.13
CA ARG A 72 -12.88 -0.54 -10.35
C ARG A 72 -12.54 0.84 -10.88
N VAL A 73 -12.65 1.00 -12.19
CA VAL A 73 -12.48 2.29 -12.86
C VAL A 73 -13.69 2.56 -13.76
N ASP A 74 -14.02 3.84 -13.94
CA ASP A 74 -15.09 4.23 -14.87
C ASP A 74 -14.63 4.05 -16.32
N ILE A 75 -15.57 3.75 -17.23
CA ILE A 75 -15.32 3.65 -18.67
C ILE A 75 -16.37 4.49 -19.40
N PRO A 76 -16.00 5.59 -20.09
CA PRO A 76 -14.66 6.15 -20.23
C PRO A 76 -14.09 6.64 -18.89
N SER A 77 -12.77 6.62 -18.74
CA SER A 77 -12.12 6.95 -17.47
C SER A 77 -12.44 8.37 -17.03
N SER A 78 -12.95 8.48 -15.80
CA SER A 78 -13.17 9.75 -15.09
C SER A 78 -11.89 10.26 -14.42
N GLY A 79 -10.80 9.48 -14.43
CA GLY A 79 -9.59 9.74 -13.67
C GLY A 79 -9.66 9.28 -12.21
N VAL A 80 -10.74 8.59 -11.81
CA VAL A 80 -10.95 8.09 -10.44
C VAL A 80 -10.93 6.57 -10.41
N ILE A 81 -10.32 6.02 -9.36
CA ILE A 81 -10.29 4.58 -9.05
C ILE A 81 -11.09 4.35 -7.76
N TYR A 82 -11.94 3.32 -7.78
CA TYR A 82 -12.75 2.92 -6.63
C TYR A 82 -12.21 1.64 -6.02
N PHE A 83 -11.89 1.69 -4.73
CA PHE A 83 -11.53 0.52 -3.93
C PHE A 83 -12.75 0.08 -3.15
N ASP A 84 -13.19 -1.15 -3.38
CA ASP A 84 -14.30 -1.78 -2.68
C ASP A 84 -13.80 -2.40 -1.38
N VAL A 85 -14.17 -1.79 -0.25
CA VAL A 85 -13.84 -2.28 1.10
C VAL A 85 -15.05 -2.88 1.80
N GLY A 86 -16.06 -3.32 1.04
CA GLY A 86 -17.26 -3.99 1.52
C GLY A 86 -18.42 -3.03 1.78
N VAL A 87 -18.35 -2.25 2.87
CA VAL A 87 -19.47 -1.37 3.28
C VAL A 87 -19.49 -0.07 2.46
N VAL A 88 -18.30 0.44 2.13
CA VAL A 88 -18.12 1.69 1.39
C VAL A 88 -17.11 1.51 0.27
N ARG A 89 -17.13 2.45 -0.69
CA ARG A 89 -16.11 2.54 -1.73
C ARG A 89 -15.21 3.73 -1.46
N LYS A 90 -13.91 3.48 -1.40
CA LYS A 90 -12.89 4.52 -1.34
C LYS A 90 -12.59 5.03 -2.73
N GLN A 91 -12.47 6.33 -2.87
CA GLN A 91 -12.18 7.00 -4.14
C GLN A 91 -10.75 7.52 -4.07
N TYR A 92 -9.96 7.21 -5.09
CA TYR A 92 -8.59 7.70 -5.25
C TYR A 92 -8.43 8.29 -6.64
N SER A 93 -7.62 9.33 -6.75
CA SER A 93 -7.21 9.84 -8.06
C SER A 93 -6.26 8.85 -8.74
N MET A 94 -6.47 8.55 -10.02
CA MET A 94 -5.56 7.72 -10.82
C MET A 94 -4.13 8.24 -10.80
N SER A 95 -3.95 9.56 -10.78
CA SER A 95 -2.63 10.22 -10.77
C SER A 95 -1.77 9.82 -9.58
N VAL A 96 -2.38 9.43 -8.45
CA VAL A 96 -1.68 9.01 -7.23
C VAL A 96 -0.91 7.70 -7.44
N PHE A 97 -1.34 6.87 -8.41
CA PHE A 97 -0.72 5.59 -8.75
C PHE A 97 0.20 5.65 -9.98
N GLU A 98 0.34 6.83 -10.61
CA GLU A 98 1.31 7.03 -11.68
C GLU A 98 2.74 6.86 -11.13
N THR A 99 3.00 7.49 -9.98
CA THR A 99 4.29 7.37 -9.29
C THR A 99 4.26 6.21 -8.30
N PRO A 100 4.98 5.10 -8.55
CA PRO A 100 5.03 3.97 -7.63
C PRO A 100 5.65 4.42 -6.31
N LYS A 101 4.92 4.21 -5.21
CA LYS A 101 5.40 4.49 -3.86
C LYS A 101 6.30 3.35 -3.38
N ASP A 102 7.24 3.70 -2.50
CA ASP A 102 8.09 2.71 -1.85
C ASP A 102 7.25 1.90 -0.85
N CYS A 103 7.39 0.58 -0.87
CA CYS A 103 6.79 -0.28 0.12
C CYS A 103 7.73 -0.37 1.32
N VAL A 104 7.32 0.18 2.45
CA VAL A 104 8.07 0.05 3.70
C VAL A 104 7.54 -1.18 4.40
N ALA A 105 8.42 -2.14 4.69
CA ALA A 105 7.92 -3.35 5.32
C ALA A 105 7.47 -3.08 6.74
N VAL A 106 6.42 -3.82 7.09
CA VAL A 106 5.95 -3.86 8.46
C VAL A 106 6.86 -4.83 9.19
N GLU A 107 7.79 -4.29 9.98
CA GLU A 107 8.55 -5.10 10.93
C GLU A 107 7.55 -5.57 11.99
N ASN A 108 7.12 -6.83 11.88
CA ASN A 108 6.30 -7.43 12.93
C ASN A 108 7.19 -7.60 14.16
N GLU A 109 6.74 -7.06 15.30
CA GLU A 109 7.41 -7.18 16.61
C GLU A 109 7.61 -8.66 17.07
N ALA A 110 7.09 -9.63 16.33
CA ALA A 110 7.19 -11.06 16.62
C ALA A 110 8.49 -11.74 16.11
N ASP A 111 9.33 -11.06 15.32
CA ASP A 111 10.61 -11.64 14.85
C ASP A 111 11.83 -11.33 15.76
N PHE A 112 11.60 -10.70 16.92
CA PHE A 112 12.61 -10.61 17.99
C PHE A 112 12.70 -11.93 18.76
N ARG A 113 13.13 -13.00 18.10
CA ARG A 113 13.56 -14.23 18.76
C ARG A 113 15.05 -14.48 18.53
N GLY A 114 15.85 -13.75 19.32
CA GLY A 114 17.17 -14.18 19.79
C GLY A 114 18.36 -13.69 18.98
N ASP A 115 18.92 -12.55 19.37
CA ASP A 115 20.34 -12.44 19.76
C ASP A 115 20.59 -11.08 20.42
N ASN A 116 21.22 -11.11 21.61
CA ASN A 116 21.62 -9.91 22.34
C ASN A 116 22.69 -9.13 21.55
N LYS A 117 22.36 -7.92 21.07
CA LYS A 117 23.31 -6.82 20.92
C LYS A 117 22.60 -5.47 21.00
N ILE A 118 22.96 -4.70 22.01
CA ILE A 118 22.56 -3.30 22.20
C ILE A 118 23.06 -2.49 21.01
N GLN A 119 22.16 -1.89 20.23
CA GLN A 119 22.44 -0.58 19.63
C GLN A 119 21.18 0.23 19.32
N SER A 120 20.86 1.08 20.30
CA SER A 120 20.16 2.36 20.16
C SER A 120 20.43 3.05 18.81
N SER A 121 19.41 3.16 17.96
CA SER A 121 19.40 4.08 16.80
C SER A 121 18.16 4.98 16.75
N MET A 122 17.21 4.84 17.69
CA MET A 122 15.97 5.62 17.74
C MET A 122 16.16 6.95 18.49
N LEU A 123 17.10 7.82 18.10
CA LEU A 123 17.11 9.23 18.58
C LEU A 123 17.74 10.28 17.64
N GLN A 124 18.30 9.95 16.46
CA GLN A 124 19.05 10.98 15.70
C GLN A 124 18.30 11.74 14.59
N PHE A 125 17.00 11.55 14.37
CA PHE A 125 16.33 12.23 13.24
C PHE A 125 15.03 12.98 13.59
N TYR A 126 14.92 13.53 14.80
CA TYR A 126 13.84 14.47 15.17
C TYR A 126 14.38 15.73 15.84
N GLU A 127 15.24 16.47 15.14
CA GLU A 127 15.31 17.93 15.32
C GLU A 127 15.08 18.57 13.94
N VAL A 128 13.81 18.84 13.66
CA VAL A 128 13.39 19.66 12.53
C VAL A 128 13.69 21.11 12.90
N ASP A 129 14.55 21.74 12.09
CA ASP A 129 14.83 23.17 12.07
C ASP A 129 13.52 23.96 12.00
N GLN A 130 13.17 24.64 13.10
CA GLN A 130 12.06 25.59 13.16
C GLN A 130 12.57 26.98 13.51
N SER A 131 12.49 27.84 12.50
CA SER A 131 12.20 29.27 12.57
C SER A 131 13.29 30.22 13.08
N VAL A 132 13.95 30.86 12.10
CA VAL A 132 13.72 32.29 11.79
C VAL A 132 13.03 33.09 12.90
N GLY A 133 13.76 34.05 13.49
CA GLY A 133 13.22 35.38 13.71
C GLY A 133 13.30 35.96 15.13
N ARG A 134 14.26 36.89 15.27
CA ARG A 134 14.22 38.20 15.96
C ARG A 134 15.21 38.40 17.12
N ASN A 135 16.22 39.22 16.83
CA ASN A 135 16.79 40.20 17.77
C ASN A 135 15.68 41.12 18.31
N ILE A 136 15.84 41.60 19.56
CA ILE A 136 15.17 42.72 20.30
C ILE A 136 15.20 42.27 21.78
N VAL A 137 15.87 42.89 22.77
CA VAL A 137 16.68 44.11 22.95
C VAL A 137 17.74 43.80 24.00
#